data_AF-A0A1A3DTE4-F1
#
_entry.id   AF-A0A1A3DTE4-F1
#
_cell.length_a   1.000
_cell.length_b   1.000
_cell.length_c   1.000
_cell.angle_alpha   90.00
_cell.angle_beta   90.00
_cell.angle_gamma   90.00
#
_symmetry.space_group_name_H-M   'P 1'
#
loop_
_entity.id
_entity.type
_entity.pdbx_description
1 polymer ?
#
loop_
_entity_poly.entity_id
_entity_poly.type
_entity_poly.pdbx_seq_one_letter_code
_entity_poly.pdbx_strand_id
1 'polypeptide(L)'
;MQLTNLSEAELIASAGGDPWAINQSLQAGSPFQISRLAEAFHTAARCTAAASQDFEQARKRFDAAWNHQIGDHPINDADEVQRVTKSLGAQSEKLPKIGVDLENIAAALTEAQKRGAQEIATLEGELRELDRLIGAIKADLKLDLPATERDKLQALMKAAHADAVDDVRDAVKQMNSIRNAYSETLRKSLDALHGDGYDPPTTVDTCMESPLKPGEVRDLGPIAGTGGIPGIPGIGAADLGEVVEIPGQPGKYLAIFGDSFSGNKVGEGEHYRSVAVPVTFDAEGHPHFGAPLTGPANSGQELFTMPAEAVKAGISDTLPAGTITLGDKTYMMVTGTTGNLQPAASWLVEVNGNPGKGWTMVPGSYRAAGEAPTQVSGYKGSDGKVYIAADSFDRSRGITMYRADPGNVFDRSTWQPWNGNDWGKPGQQALQVTTNRYGELSFREIGGKPVLSGFNVDAHQGSIEVRVGAKPTEMFGSNVPTTLVAQNGDNTATKFIPQPYGGYIVPGSTLDDMKILVSQWNTAKDGSGVPFGTPYNTREFQIDPYH
;
A
#
# COMPACT_ATOMS: atom_id res chain seq x y z
N MET A 1 -13.60 23.11 11.38
CA MET A 1 -13.84 24.28 10.50
C MET A 1 -15.33 24.43 10.12
N GLN A 2 -15.80 25.60 9.65
CA GLN A 2 -17.08 25.75 8.94
C GLN A 2 -16.85 26.44 7.59
N LEU A 3 -17.18 25.77 6.48
CA LEU A 3 -17.12 26.27 5.11
C LEU A 3 -18.54 26.36 4.55
N THR A 4 -18.85 27.40 3.77
CA THR A 4 -20.21 27.67 3.27
C THR A 4 -20.39 27.27 1.81
N ASN A 5 -19.32 27.34 1.03
CA ASN A 5 -19.29 27.16 -0.41
C ASN A 5 -18.46 25.94 -0.85
N LEU A 6 -17.53 25.49 -0.01
CA LEU A 6 -16.73 24.29 -0.14
C LEU A 6 -17.26 23.18 0.78
N SER A 7 -17.05 21.92 0.42
CA SER A 7 -17.43 20.75 1.22
C SER A 7 -16.19 19.98 1.65
N GLU A 8 -16.00 19.81 2.96
CA GLU A 8 -14.87 19.07 3.52
C GLU A 8 -14.79 17.63 2.99
N ALA A 9 -15.93 16.93 2.94
CA ALA A 9 -15.99 15.55 2.43
C ALA A 9 -15.61 15.45 0.94
N GLU A 10 -15.99 16.44 0.14
CA GLU A 10 -15.60 16.51 -1.26
C GLU A 10 -14.11 16.80 -1.41
N LEU A 11 -13.59 17.77 -0.65
CA LEU A 11 -12.16 18.09 -0.67
C LEU A 11 -11.29 16.89 -0.26
N ILE A 12 -11.67 16.16 0.80
CA ILE A 12 -11.00 14.92 1.24
C ILE A 12 -11.00 13.88 0.10
N ALA A 13 -12.16 13.64 -0.49
CA ALA A 13 -12.32 12.66 -1.57
C ALA A 13 -11.54 13.05 -2.83
N SER A 14 -11.46 14.35 -3.15
CA SER A 14 -10.74 14.89 -4.31
C SER A 14 -9.21 14.94 -4.09
N ALA A 15 -8.77 15.18 -2.86
CA ALA A 15 -7.37 15.21 -2.46
C ALA A 15 -6.76 13.80 -2.30
N GLY A 16 -7.59 12.78 -2.03
CA GLY A 16 -7.15 11.40 -1.87
C GLY A 16 -6.67 11.06 -0.44
N GLY A 17 -7.07 11.85 0.56
CA GLY A 17 -6.74 11.61 1.96
C GLY A 17 -7.37 12.64 2.89
N ASP A 18 -7.48 12.29 4.17
CA ASP A 18 -8.02 13.15 5.23
C ASP A 18 -6.87 13.66 6.13
N PRO A 19 -6.40 14.91 5.96
CA PRO A 19 -5.33 15.47 6.78
C PRO A 19 -5.79 15.72 8.23
N TRP A 20 -7.08 15.99 8.46
CA TRP A 20 -7.63 16.22 9.79
C TRP A 20 -7.63 14.93 10.61
N ALA A 21 -8.01 13.80 10.02
CA ALA A 21 -7.93 12.49 10.66
C ALA A 21 -6.48 12.08 10.97
N ILE A 22 -5.54 12.34 10.05
CA ILE A 22 -4.11 12.09 10.32
C ILE A 22 -3.64 12.92 11.52
N ASN A 23 -3.95 14.22 11.55
CA ASN A 23 -3.59 15.06 12.69
C ASN A 23 -4.25 14.57 13.98
N GLN A 24 -5.54 14.22 13.95
CA GLN A 24 -6.25 13.70 15.11
C GLN A 24 -5.56 12.45 15.70
N SER A 25 -5.05 11.56 14.84
CA SER A 25 -4.30 10.37 15.29
C SER A 25 -3.04 10.74 16.08
N LEU A 26 -2.30 11.78 15.65
CA LEU A 26 -1.13 12.28 16.37
C LEU A 26 -1.53 12.95 17.69
N GLN A 27 -2.61 13.74 17.69
CA GLN A 27 -3.09 14.44 18.90
C GLN A 27 -3.63 13.49 19.97
N ALA A 28 -4.01 12.26 19.61
CA ALA A 28 -4.49 11.26 20.56
C ALA A 28 -3.39 10.73 21.50
N GLY A 29 -2.11 10.84 21.12
CA GLY A 29 -0.98 10.42 21.93
C GLY A 29 -0.70 11.34 23.12
N SER A 30 -0.08 10.81 24.18
CA SER A 30 0.25 11.57 25.41
C SER A 30 1.76 11.65 25.66
N PRO A 31 2.45 12.70 25.17
CA PRO A 31 3.87 12.91 25.48
C PRO A 31 4.17 12.98 26.97
N PHE A 32 3.26 13.57 27.76
CA PHE A 32 3.41 13.70 29.21
C PHE A 32 3.48 12.34 29.92
N GLN A 33 2.68 11.36 29.50
CA GLN A 33 2.73 10.02 30.09
C GLN A 33 4.06 9.32 29.79
N ILE A 34 4.59 9.49 28.58
CA ILE A 34 5.86 8.90 28.15
C ILE A 34 7.03 9.55 28.91
N SER A 35 7.05 10.88 29.03
CA SER A 35 8.09 11.60 29.78
C SER A 35 8.06 11.26 31.28
N ARG A 36 6.87 11.06 31.88
CA ARG A 36 6.77 10.58 33.27
C ARG A 36 7.37 9.19 33.48
N LEU A 37 7.26 8.31 32.48
CA LEU A 37 7.89 7.00 32.51
C LEU A 37 9.41 7.13 32.36
N ALA A 38 9.88 7.99 31.45
CA ALA A 38 11.30 8.33 31.31
C ALA A 38 11.91 8.82 32.63
N GLU A 39 11.23 9.71 33.35
CA GLU A 39 11.65 10.23 34.65
C GLU A 39 11.75 9.12 35.73
N ALA A 40 10.84 8.15 35.69
CA ALA A 40 10.88 7.00 36.59
C ALA A 40 12.13 6.12 36.34
N PHE A 41 12.46 5.85 35.07
CA PHE A 41 13.68 5.13 34.68
C PHE A 41 14.94 5.90 35.05
N HIS A 42 14.96 7.22 34.81
CA HIS A 42 16.07 8.07 35.21
C HIS A 42 16.28 8.08 36.74
N THR A 43 15.19 8.07 37.52
CA THR A 43 15.28 7.98 38.99
C THR A 43 15.75 6.60 39.44
N ALA A 44 15.25 5.52 38.84
CA ALA A 44 15.72 4.16 39.10
C ALA A 44 17.22 3.98 38.77
N ALA A 45 17.68 4.60 37.69
CA ALA A 45 19.09 4.60 37.30
C ALA A 45 19.98 5.26 38.37
N ARG A 46 19.58 6.43 38.88
CA ARG A 46 20.30 7.12 39.97
C ARG A 46 20.40 6.26 41.23
N CYS A 47 19.30 5.62 41.63
CA CYS A 47 19.28 4.72 42.79
C CYS A 47 20.20 3.50 42.57
N THR A 48 20.19 2.92 41.36
CA THR A 48 21.03 1.76 41.01
C THR A 48 22.51 2.12 40.99
N ALA A 49 22.87 3.29 40.46
CA ALA A 49 24.23 3.80 40.49
C ALA A 49 24.73 4.03 41.92
N ALA A 50 23.88 4.62 42.79
CA ALA A 50 24.21 4.80 44.21
C ALA A 50 24.41 3.45 44.92
N ALA A 51 23.52 2.48 44.70
CA ALA A 51 23.64 1.13 45.28
C ALA A 51 24.90 0.40 44.79
N SER A 52 25.27 0.56 43.53
CA SER A 52 26.51 0.02 42.96
C SER A 52 27.75 0.62 43.65
N GLN A 53 27.78 1.94 43.84
CA GLN A 53 28.88 2.64 44.54
C GLN A 53 29.00 2.20 46.01
N ASP A 54 27.88 2.07 46.73
CA ASP A 54 27.88 1.61 48.12
C ASP A 54 28.36 0.16 48.23
N PHE A 55 27.96 -0.70 47.29
CA PHE A 55 28.41 -2.09 47.21
C PHE A 55 29.92 -2.19 46.92
N GLU A 56 30.42 -1.41 45.97
CA GLU A 56 31.87 -1.33 45.70
C GLU A 56 32.65 -0.81 46.92
N GLN A 57 32.11 0.19 47.64
CA GLN A 57 32.74 0.69 48.85
C GLN A 57 32.76 -0.36 49.96
N ALA A 58 31.69 -1.15 50.10
CA ALA A 58 31.63 -2.28 51.02
C ALA A 58 32.68 -3.36 50.67
N ARG A 59 32.83 -3.69 49.38
CA ARG A 59 33.87 -4.61 48.91
C ARG A 59 35.28 -4.12 49.25
N LYS A 60 35.59 -2.85 48.95
CA LYS A 60 36.88 -2.21 49.29
C LYS A 60 37.15 -2.22 50.80
N ARG A 61 36.13 -1.98 51.64
CA ARG A 61 36.24 -2.06 53.10
C ARG A 61 36.51 -3.50 53.57
N PHE A 62 35.84 -4.49 52.98
CA PHE A 62 36.07 -5.90 53.28
C PHE A 62 37.50 -6.31 52.92
N ASP A 63 37.99 -5.95 51.73
CA ASP A 63 39.36 -6.24 51.29
C ASP A 63 40.39 -5.61 52.23
N ALA A 64 40.17 -4.37 52.65
CA ALA A 64 41.06 -3.66 53.58
C ALA A 64 41.07 -4.23 55.01
N ALA A 65 39.97 -4.87 55.44
CA ALA A 65 39.82 -5.43 56.79
C ALA A 65 40.19 -6.92 56.89
N TRP A 66 40.34 -7.62 55.75
CA TRP A 66 40.58 -9.05 55.70
C TRP A 66 42.05 -9.42 55.99
N ASN A 67 42.29 -10.34 56.93
CA ASN A 67 43.63 -10.75 57.36
C ASN A 67 44.05 -12.07 56.68
N HIS A 68 45.17 -12.04 55.94
CA HIS A 68 45.55 -12.99 54.88
C HIS A 68 46.12 -14.35 55.36
N GLN A 69 45.90 -14.75 56.62
CA GLN A 69 46.68 -15.87 57.17
C GLN A 69 46.23 -17.27 56.73
N ILE A 70 45.05 -17.46 56.12
CA ILE A 70 44.61 -18.78 55.59
C ILE A 70 43.64 -18.60 54.39
N GLY A 71 44.11 -18.95 53.18
CA GLY A 71 43.28 -19.30 52.00
C GLY A 71 42.69 -18.18 51.13
N ASP A 72 42.42 -18.50 49.85
CA ASP A 72 41.88 -17.62 48.79
C ASP A 72 40.60 -16.86 49.22
N HIS A 73 40.43 -15.63 48.69
CA HIS A 73 39.35 -14.67 49.00
C HIS A 73 37.93 -15.29 48.85
N PRO A 74 37.21 -15.63 49.94
CA PRO A 74 36.05 -16.53 49.78
C PRO A 74 34.72 -15.84 49.44
N ILE A 75 34.59 -14.51 49.64
CA ILE A 75 33.31 -13.81 49.44
C ILE A 75 33.36 -12.89 48.21
N ASN A 76 34.38 -12.04 48.08
CA ASN A 76 34.49 -11.13 46.93
C ASN A 76 34.79 -11.84 45.59
N ASP A 77 35.43 -13.00 45.64
CA ASP A 77 35.74 -13.82 44.45
C ASP A 77 34.71 -14.95 44.23
N ALA A 78 33.68 -15.02 45.07
CA ALA A 78 32.58 -15.96 44.87
C ALA A 78 31.84 -15.62 43.57
N ASP A 79 31.51 -16.65 42.78
CA ASP A 79 30.77 -16.53 41.52
C ASP A 79 29.50 -15.69 41.68
N GLU A 80 28.82 -15.83 42.83
CA GLU A 80 27.61 -15.09 43.16
C GLU A 80 27.85 -13.57 43.34
N VAL A 81 28.95 -13.18 44.01
CA VAL A 81 29.30 -11.75 44.20
C VAL A 81 29.79 -11.12 42.89
N GLN A 82 30.52 -11.87 42.07
CA GLN A 82 30.91 -11.43 40.73
C GLN A 82 29.70 -11.30 39.80
N ARG A 83 28.74 -12.23 39.86
CA ARG A 83 27.48 -12.18 39.13
C ARG A 83 26.65 -10.96 39.52
N VAL A 84 26.48 -10.71 40.82
CA VAL A 84 25.74 -9.54 41.32
C VAL A 84 26.44 -8.23 40.96
N THR A 85 27.78 -8.16 41.07
CA THR A 85 28.56 -6.98 40.65
C THR A 85 28.35 -6.67 39.17
N LYS A 86 28.45 -7.68 38.30
CA LYS A 86 28.22 -7.53 36.86
C LYS A 86 26.77 -7.14 36.55
N SER A 87 25.80 -7.73 37.27
CA SER A 87 24.37 -7.41 37.08
C SER A 87 24.03 -5.98 37.48
N LEU A 88 24.51 -5.50 38.63
CA LEU A 88 24.31 -4.12 39.07
C LEU A 88 25.00 -3.12 38.15
N GLY A 89 26.22 -3.43 37.69
CA GLY A 89 26.93 -2.64 36.68
C GLY A 89 26.15 -2.55 35.37
N ALA A 90 25.72 -3.68 34.81
CA ALA A 90 24.94 -3.71 33.57
C ALA A 90 23.60 -2.95 33.69
N GLN A 91 22.90 -3.06 34.83
CA GLN A 91 21.66 -2.31 35.07
C GLN A 91 21.92 -0.80 35.21
N SER A 92 23.04 -0.40 35.81
CA SER A 92 23.42 1.02 35.94
C SER A 92 23.70 1.69 34.59
N GLU A 93 24.05 0.91 33.56
CA GLU A 93 24.27 1.40 32.19
C GLU A 93 22.99 1.39 31.33
N LYS A 94 22.10 0.41 31.53
CA LYS A 94 20.89 0.23 30.72
C LYS A 94 19.73 1.14 31.11
N LEU A 95 19.49 1.34 32.40
CA LEU A 95 18.36 2.17 32.89
C LEU A 95 18.42 3.64 32.41
N PRO A 96 19.58 4.32 32.36
CA PRO A 96 19.68 5.65 31.77
C PRO A 96 19.32 5.69 30.28
N LYS A 97 19.74 4.69 29.49
CA LYS A 97 19.45 4.63 28.05
C LYS A 97 17.97 4.50 27.78
N ILE A 98 17.30 3.60 28.52
CA ILE A 98 15.85 3.46 28.49
C ILE A 98 15.14 4.79 28.79
N GLY A 99 15.61 5.52 29.81
CA GLY A 99 15.07 6.85 30.11
C GLY A 99 15.26 7.86 28.97
N VAL A 100 16.43 7.87 28.33
CA VAL A 100 16.72 8.75 27.18
C VAL A 100 15.84 8.41 25.98
N ASP A 101 15.67 7.13 25.65
CA ASP A 101 14.88 6.71 24.48
C ASP A 101 13.39 7.03 24.65
N LEU A 102 12.85 6.86 25.87
CA LEU A 102 11.49 7.28 26.20
C LEU A 102 11.31 8.81 26.11
N GLU A 103 12.27 9.59 26.60
CA GLU A 103 12.23 11.06 26.49
C GLU A 103 12.33 11.51 25.03
N ASN A 104 13.14 10.84 24.20
CA ASN A 104 13.22 11.09 22.76
C ASN A 104 11.87 10.82 22.07
N ILE A 105 11.16 9.74 22.42
CA ILE A 105 9.82 9.46 21.91
C ILE A 105 8.85 10.58 22.31
N ALA A 106 8.85 10.99 23.58
CA ALA A 106 7.97 12.05 24.07
C ALA A 106 8.22 13.39 23.35
N ALA A 107 9.49 13.74 23.15
CA ALA A 107 9.89 14.94 22.43
C ALA A 107 9.47 14.90 20.96
N ALA A 108 9.69 13.77 20.28
CA ALA A 108 9.31 13.57 18.88
C ALA A 108 7.79 13.65 18.69
N LEU A 109 7.00 13.05 19.58
CA LEU A 109 5.54 13.15 19.52
C LEU A 109 5.07 14.60 19.76
N THR A 110 5.68 15.30 20.71
CA THR A 110 5.34 16.71 20.98
C THR A 110 5.60 17.59 19.76
N GLU A 111 6.74 17.40 19.08
CA GLU A 111 7.07 18.15 17.88
C GLU A 111 6.13 17.79 16.72
N ALA A 112 5.81 16.51 16.54
CA ALA A 112 4.85 16.06 15.54
C ALA A 112 3.44 16.65 15.79
N GLN A 113 2.98 16.65 17.04
CA GLN A 113 1.69 17.26 17.43
C GLN A 113 1.67 18.76 17.16
N LYS A 114 2.75 19.47 17.48
CA LYS A 114 2.88 20.90 17.25
C LYS A 114 2.87 21.23 15.75
N ARG A 115 3.69 20.53 14.96
CA ARG A 115 3.76 20.72 13.50
C ARG A 115 2.44 20.37 12.83
N GLY A 116 1.81 19.26 13.22
CA GLY A 116 0.52 18.84 12.67
C GLY A 116 -0.59 19.84 12.98
N ALA A 117 -0.65 20.37 14.21
CA ALA A 117 -1.61 21.40 14.56
C ALA A 117 -1.38 22.71 13.77
N GLN A 118 -0.12 23.09 13.53
CA GLN A 118 0.22 24.25 12.72
C GLN A 118 -0.20 24.06 11.25
N GLU A 119 0.08 22.89 10.67
CA GLU A 119 -0.29 22.55 9.30
C GLU A 119 -1.81 22.65 9.09
N ILE A 120 -2.59 22.04 9.99
CA ILE A 120 -4.05 22.10 9.94
C ILE A 120 -4.57 23.53 10.13
N ALA A 121 -3.94 24.34 10.98
CA ALA A 121 -4.34 25.72 11.17
C ALA A 121 -4.09 26.58 9.91
N THR A 122 -2.98 26.35 9.21
CA THR A 122 -2.68 26.99 7.92
C THR A 122 -3.72 26.60 6.87
N LEU A 123 -3.95 25.29 6.69
CA LEU A 123 -4.95 24.77 5.75
C LEU A 123 -6.35 25.35 6.01
N GLU A 124 -6.80 25.34 7.27
CA GLU A 124 -8.10 25.92 7.62
C GLU A 124 -8.18 27.43 7.33
N GLY A 125 -7.05 28.14 7.36
CA GLY A 125 -6.96 29.54 6.98
C GLY A 125 -7.17 29.74 5.48
N GLU A 126 -6.39 29.02 4.67
CA GLU A 126 -6.42 29.05 3.20
C GLU A 126 -7.81 28.66 2.67
N LEU A 127 -8.39 27.58 3.19
CA LEU A 127 -9.73 27.12 2.79
C LEU A 127 -10.82 28.15 3.11
N ARG A 128 -10.71 28.89 4.22
CA ARG A 128 -11.68 29.96 4.54
C ARG A 128 -11.55 31.15 3.59
N GLU A 129 -10.35 31.46 3.12
CA GLU A 129 -10.13 32.54 2.15
C GLU A 129 -10.72 32.16 0.78
N LEU A 130 -10.45 30.94 0.31
CA LEU A 130 -11.02 30.40 -0.93
C LEU A 130 -12.54 30.28 -0.84
N ASP A 131 -13.10 29.84 0.29
CA ASP A 131 -14.55 29.77 0.51
C ASP A 131 -15.24 31.14 0.42
N ARG A 132 -14.61 32.18 0.98
CA ARG A 132 -15.10 33.57 0.88
C ARG A 132 -15.02 34.09 -0.55
N LEU A 133 -13.91 33.81 -1.26
CA LEU A 133 -13.74 34.18 -2.67
C LEU A 133 -14.84 33.56 -3.54
N ILE A 134 -15.09 32.24 -3.39
CA ILE A 134 -16.17 31.55 -4.09
C ILE A 134 -17.53 32.16 -3.73
N GLY A 135 -17.76 32.50 -2.47
CA GLY A 135 -18.98 33.20 -2.02
C GLY A 135 -19.17 34.55 -2.72
N ALA A 136 -18.13 35.36 -2.84
CA ALA A 136 -18.16 36.63 -3.55
C ALA A 136 -18.43 36.45 -5.05
N ILE A 137 -17.76 35.49 -5.70
CA ILE A 137 -18.00 35.17 -7.12
C ILE A 137 -19.45 34.72 -7.35
N LYS A 138 -20.00 33.86 -6.47
CA LYS A 138 -21.41 33.46 -6.53
C LYS A 138 -22.37 34.63 -6.35
N ALA A 139 -22.01 35.65 -5.57
CA ALA A 139 -22.81 36.86 -5.43
C ALA A 139 -22.77 37.69 -6.72
N ASP A 140 -21.60 37.90 -7.31
CA ASP A 140 -21.42 38.65 -8.56
C ASP A 140 -22.11 37.98 -9.75
N LEU A 141 -22.09 36.64 -9.82
CA LEU A 141 -22.78 35.87 -10.87
C LEU A 141 -24.32 36.04 -10.86
N LYS A 142 -24.91 36.62 -9.80
CA LYS A 142 -26.34 36.97 -9.75
C LYS A 142 -26.64 38.30 -10.45
N LEU A 143 -25.63 39.11 -10.74
CA LEU A 143 -25.79 40.37 -11.45
C LEU A 143 -26.02 40.13 -12.96
N ASP A 144 -26.61 41.13 -13.62
CA ASP A 144 -26.74 41.15 -15.07
C ASP A 144 -25.39 41.52 -15.70
N LEU A 145 -24.63 40.48 -16.05
CA LEU A 145 -23.26 40.58 -16.55
C LEU A 145 -23.21 40.12 -18.02
N PRO A 146 -22.37 40.77 -18.87
CA PRO A 146 -22.06 40.24 -20.19
C PRO A 146 -21.53 38.80 -20.11
N ALA A 147 -21.85 37.99 -21.14
CA ALA A 147 -21.45 36.57 -21.19
C ALA A 147 -19.94 36.37 -20.92
N THR A 148 -19.10 37.23 -21.50
CA THR A 148 -17.64 37.18 -21.33
C THR A 148 -17.18 37.40 -19.88
N GLU A 149 -17.87 38.23 -19.10
CA GLU A 149 -17.54 38.44 -17.68
C GLU A 149 -18.06 37.29 -16.81
N ARG A 150 -19.22 36.72 -17.16
CA ARG A 150 -19.72 35.50 -16.51
C ARG A 150 -18.76 34.33 -16.70
N ASP A 151 -18.25 34.13 -17.92
CA ASP A 151 -17.30 33.05 -18.23
C ASP A 151 -16.00 33.19 -17.43
N LYS A 152 -15.46 34.41 -17.30
CA LYS A 152 -14.27 34.69 -16.48
C LYS A 152 -14.51 34.38 -15.01
N LEU A 153 -15.65 34.80 -14.45
CA LEU A 153 -16.01 34.52 -13.06
C LEU A 153 -16.17 33.02 -12.80
N GLN A 154 -16.78 32.28 -13.74
CA GLN A 154 -16.89 30.82 -13.65
C GLN A 154 -15.52 30.14 -13.71
N ALA A 155 -14.63 30.59 -14.60
CA ALA A 155 -13.27 30.08 -14.66
C ALA A 155 -12.49 30.36 -13.37
N LEU A 156 -12.64 31.55 -12.78
CA LEU A 156 -12.02 31.91 -11.51
C LEU A 156 -12.57 31.06 -10.35
N MET A 157 -13.88 30.81 -10.32
CA MET A 157 -14.50 29.94 -9.32
C MET A 157 -13.96 28.51 -9.41
N LYS A 158 -13.77 28.00 -10.63
CA LYS A 158 -13.18 26.69 -10.87
C LYS A 158 -11.72 26.62 -10.44
N ALA A 159 -10.93 27.67 -10.71
CA ALA A 159 -9.56 27.78 -10.25
C ALA A 159 -9.47 27.78 -8.71
N ALA A 160 -10.28 28.61 -8.04
CA ALA A 160 -10.32 28.66 -6.57
C ALA A 160 -10.73 27.32 -5.92
N HIS A 161 -11.63 26.56 -6.57
CA HIS A 161 -11.97 25.21 -6.10
C HIS A 161 -10.81 24.23 -6.31
N ALA A 162 -10.13 24.28 -7.45
CA ALA A 162 -8.94 23.47 -7.70
C ALA A 162 -7.81 23.77 -6.71
N ASP A 163 -7.57 25.05 -6.41
CA ASP A 163 -6.59 25.49 -5.40
C ASP A 163 -6.96 24.90 -4.03
N ALA A 164 -8.23 24.90 -3.63
CA ALA A 164 -8.67 24.31 -2.36
C ALA A 164 -8.40 22.79 -2.29
N VAL A 165 -8.60 22.06 -3.39
CA VAL A 165 -8.27 20.63 -3.47
C VAL A 165 -6.75 20.42 -3.39
N ASP A 166 -5.97 21.28 -4.04
CA ASP A 166 -4.51 21.22 -4.04
C ASP A 166 -3.95 21.53 -2.64
N ASP A 167 -4.48 22.52 -1.92
CA ASP A 167 -4.12 22.86 -0.54
C ASP A 167 -4.39 21.67 0.41
N VAL A 168 -5.56 21.03 0.31
CA VAL A 168 -5.87 19.82 1.11
C VAL A 168 -4.92 18.69 0.76
N ARG A 169 -4.59 18.51 -0.52
CA ARG A 169 -3.64 17.47 -0.96
C ARG A 169 -2.25 17.73 -0.38
N ASP A 170 -1.77 18.97 -0.43
CA ASP A 170 -0.47 19.32 0.11
C ASP A 170 -0.42 19.19 1.64
N ALA A 171 -1.52 19.53 2.33
CA ALA A 171 -1.65 19.24 3.75
C ALA A 171 -1.64 17.72 4.04
N VAL A 172 -2.30 16.87 3.24
CA VAL A 172 -2.22 15.40 3.39
C VAL A 172 -0.77 14.94 3.25
N LYS A 173 -0.04 15.45 2.25
CA LYS A 173 1.38 15.15 2.05
C LYS A 173 2.22 15.53 3.26
N GLN A 174 2.05 16.75 3.78
CA GLN A 174 2.80 17.22 4.96
C GLN A 174 2.44 16.46 6.23
N MET A 175 1.15 16.17 6.43
CA MET A 175 0.68 15.39 7.58
C MET A 175 1.24 13.97 7.56
N ASN A 176 1.28 13.31 6.40
CA ASN A 176 1.93 12.00 6.27
C ASN A 176 3.44 12.08 6.54
N SER A 177 4.12 13.12 6.05
CA SER A 177 5.55 13.34 6.33
C SER A 177 5.82 13.51 7.83
N ILE A 178 5.02 14.34 8.52
CA ILE A 178 5.11 14.54 9.98
C ILE A 178 4.90 13.23 10.72
N ARG A 179 3.86 12.48 10.35
CA ARG A 179 3.53 11.19 10.98
C ARG A 179 4.65 10.17 10.77
N ASN A 180 5.13 10.01 9.54
CA ASN A 180 6.16 9.03 9.21
C ASN A 180 7.48 9.32 9.93
N ALA A 181 7.88 10.59 10.05
CA ALA A 181 9.08 10.97 10.81
C ALA A 181 8.96 10.63 12.31
N TYR A 182 7.76 10.80 12.89
CA TYR A 182 7.50 10.38 14.26
C TYR A 182 7.55 8.85 14.39
N SER A 183 6.89 8.11 13.49
CA SER A 183 6.92 6.64 13.47
C SER A 183 8.33 6.08 13.37
N GLU A 184 9.18 6.64 12.52
CA GLU A 184 10.58 6.21 12.39
C GLU A 184 11.36 6.43 13.70
N THR A 185 11.14 7.56 14.37
CA THR A 185 11.78 7.84 15.68
C THR A 185 11.28 6.88 16.75
N LEU A 186 9.95 6.65 16.80
CA LEU A 186 9.33 5.71 17.71
C LEU A 186 9.92 4.31 17.52
N ARG A 187 10.01 3.83 16.28
CA ARG A 187 10.57 2.51 15.96
C ARG A 187 12.02 2.37 16.43
N LYS A 188 12.89 3.31 16.07
CA LYS A 188 14.31 3.29 16.47
C LYS A 188 14.47 3.25 17.99
N SER A 189 13.66 4.04 18.70
CA SER A 189 13.67 4.04 20.16
C SER A 189 13.13 2.72 20.73
N LEU A 190 12.07 2.13 20.16
CA LEU A 190 11.54 0.84 20.60
C LEU A 190 12.55 -0.31 20.39
N ASP A 191 13.26 -0.33 19.26
CA ASP A 191 14.33 -1.30 18.99
C ASP A 191 15.46 -1.18 20.02
N ALA A 192 15.85 0.06 20.37
CA ALA A 192 16.84 0.33 21.40
C ALA A 192 16.38 -0.11 22.79
N LEU A 193 15.12 0.20 23.15
CA LEU A 193 14.49 -0.20 24.40
C LEU A 193 14.48 -1.73 24.55
N HIS A 194 14.10 -2.45 23.49
CA HIS A 194 14.12 -3.92 23.46
C HIS A 194 15.55 -4.46 23.65
N GLY A 195 16.54 -3.89 22.94
CA GLY A 195 17.95 -4.25 23.09
C GLY A 195 18.49 -4.02 24.51
N ASP A 196 17.99 -3.00 25.20
CA ASP A 196 18.33 -2.71 26.59
C ASP A 196 17.51 -3.52 27.61
N GLY A 197 16.54 -4.33 27.17
CA GLY A 197 15.76 -5.26 27.98
C GLY A 197 14.50 -4.66 28.58
N TYR A 198 13.96 -3.59 27.97
CA TYR A 198 12.67 -3.02 28.31
C TYR A 198 11.67 -3.23 27.17
N ASP A 199 10.66 -4.05 27.44
CA ASP A 199 9.51 -4.24 26.56
C ASP A 199 8.35 -3.38 27.09
N PRO A 200 7.95 -2.30 26.40
CA PRO A 200 6.85 -1.45 26.84
C PRO A 200 5.53 -2.24 26.93
N PRO A 201 4.59 -1.86 27.81
CA PRO A 201 3.27 -2.46 27.84
C PRO A 201 2.57 -2.32 26.49
N THR A 202 1.86 -3.37 26.05
CA THR A 202 1.12 -3.46 24.78
C THR A 202 0.17 -2.28 24.50
N THR A 203 -0.19 -1.47 25.50
CA THR A 203 -1.03 -0.28 25.36
C THR A 203 -0.31 0.93 24.74
N VAL A 204 1.02 1.02 24.82
CA VAL A 204 1.81 2.05 24.10
C VAL A 204 1.92 1.72 22.60
N ASP A 205 1.65 0.47 22.25
CA ASP A 205 1.72 -0.13 20.91
C ASP A 205 0.46 0.11 20.05
N THR A 206 -0.59 0.71 20.64
CA THR A 206 -1.97 0.60 20.15
C THR A 206 -2.39 1.51 19.01
N CYS A 207 -1.51 2.36 18.45
CA CYS A 207 -1.98 3.31 17.42
C CYS A 207 -1.29 3.25 16.06
N MET A 208 -0.14 2.60 15.89
CA MET A 208 0.51 2.60 14.56
C MET A 208 1.36 1.38 14.19
N GLU A 209 1.79 0.54 15.15
CA GLU A 209 2.86 -0.45 14.89
C GLU A 209 2.57 -1.87 15.41
N SER A 210 1.48 -2.13 16.15
CA SER A 210 1.13 -3.50 16.55
C SER A 210 1.01 -4.43 15.33
N PRO A 211 1.45 -5.70 15.43
CA PRO A 211 1.08 -6.73 14.47
C PRO A 211 -0.44 -6.72 14.31
N LEU A 212 -0.90 -6.72 13.06
CA LEU A 212 -2.31 -6.84 12.77
C LEU A 212 -2.82 -8.16 13.35
N LYS A 213 -4.07 -8.16 13.84
CA LYS A 213 -4.75 -9.42 14.18
C LYS A 213 -5.38 -10.03 12.93
N PRO A 214 -5.73 -11.33 12.95
CA PRO A 214 -6.38 -11.95 11.81
C PRO A 214 -7.66 -11.20 11.38
N GLY A 215 -7.68 -10.79 10.11
CA GLY A 215 -8.73 -9.99 9.49
C GLY A 215 -8.54 -8.46 9.57
N GLU A 216 -7.54 -7.97 10.30
CA GLU A 216 -7.22 -6.54 10.40
C GLU A 216 -6.43 -6.06 9.18
N VAL A 217 -6.63 -4.78 8.86
CA VAL A 217 -6.09 -4.11 7.68
C VAL A 217 -5.71 -2.69 8.07
N ARG A 218 -4.57 -2.23 7.57
CA ARG A 218 -4.04 -0.88 7.74
C ARG A 218 -3.75 -0.27 6.37
N ASP A 219 -4.38 0.86 6.07
CA ASP A 219 -4.06 1.69 4.90
C ASP A 219 -2.77 2.48 5.19
N LEU A 220 -1.74 2.23 4.39
CA LEU A 220 -0.44 2.91 4.49
C LEU A 220 -0.39 4.17 3.62
N GLY A 221 -1.41 4.40 2.80
CA GLY A 221 -1.57 5.58 1.97
C GLY A 221 -1.11 5.38 0.53
N PRO A 222 -1.21 6.45 -0.29
CA PRO A 222 -0.78 6.42 -1.69
C PRO A 222 0.74 6.27 -1.80
N ILE A 223 1.17 5.36 -2.67
CA ILE A 223 2.57 5.05 -2.97
C ILE A 223 2.92 5.30 -4.45
N ALA A 224 1.93 5.39 -5.34
CA ALA A 224 2.11 5.77 -6.74
C ALA A 224 0.93 6.60 -7.26
N GLY A 225 1.16 7.44 -8.26
CA GLY A 225 0.14 8.35 -8.79
C GLY A 225 -0.22 9.48 -7.84
N THR A 226 -1.47 9.95 -7.88
CA THR A 226 -1.91 11.14 -7.15
C THR A 226 -1.63 11.02 -5.64
N GLY A 227 -0.77 11.90 -5.13
CA GLY A 227 -0.44 11.97 -3.70
C GLY A 227 0.63 11.00 -3.20
N GLY A 228 1.22 10.16 -4.08
CA GLY A 228 2.30 9.26 -3.70
C GLY A 228 3.57 9.99 -3.27
N ILE A 229 4.16 9.60 -2.13
CA ILE A 229 5.42 10.19 -1.61
C ILE A 229 6.36 9.10 -1.05
N PRO A 230 7.57 8.94 -1.62
CA PRO A 230 7.92 9.36 -2.97
C PRO A 230 7.05 8.59 -3.98
N GLY A 231 6.40 9.30 -4.91
CA GLY A 231 5.69 8.67 -6.01
C GLY A 231 6.64 8.19 -7.12
N ILE A 232 6.07 7.75 -8.24
CA ILE A 232 6.85 7.42 -9.44
C ILE A 232 7.44 8.71 -10.04
N PRO A 233 8.76 8.81 -10.22
CA PRO A 233 9.38 9.97 -10.86
C PRO A 233 8.78 10.24 -12.24
N GLY A 234 8.18 11.43 -12.42
CA GLY A 234 7.61 11.87 -13.71
C GLY A 234 6.21 11.34 -14.03
N ILE A 235 5.57 10.58 -13.14
CA ILE A 235 4.20 10.08 -13.28
C ILE A 235 3.38 10.56 -12.07
N GLY A 236 2.49 11.53 -12.30
CA GLY A 236 1.66 12.13 -11.26
C GLY A 236 0.33 11.40 -11.03
N ALA A 237 -0.07 10.51 -11.92
CA ALA A 237 -1.28 9.71 -11.82
C ALA A 237 -1.08 8.32 -12.43
N ALA A 238 -1.48 7.26 -11.73
CA ALA A 238 -1.14 5.89 -12.10
C ALA A 238 -2.27 4.91 -11.76
N ASP A 239 -2.39 3.88 -12.59
CA ASP A 239 -3.39 2.81 -12.54
C ASP A 239 -2.75 1.47 -12.17
N LEU A 240 -3.45 0.65 -11.38
CA LEU A 240 -3.04 -0.72 -11.03
C LEU A 240 -1.73 -0.76 -10.23
N GLY A 241 -0.67 -1.38 -10.76
CA GLY A 241 0.63 -1.52 -10.08
C GLY A 241 0.94 -2.95 -9.64
N GLU A 242 0.77 -3.95 -10.51
CA GLU A 242 1.19 -5.31 -10.18
C GLU A 242 2.73 -5.40 -10.15
N VAL A 243 3.30 -5.86 -9.04
CA VAL A 243 4.75 -6.05 -8.90
C VAL A 243 5.14 -7.45 -9.34
N VAL A 244 6.12 -7.53 -10.25
CA VAL A 244 6.64 -8.77 -10.82
C VAL A 244 8.14 -8.86 -10.59
N GLU A 245 8.61 -10.05 -10.18
CA GLU A 245 10.04 -10.35 -10.19
C GLU A 245 10.49 -10.64 -11.62
N ILE A 246 11.64 -10.10 -12.01
CA ILE A 246 12.19 -10.32 -13.35
C ILE A 246 12.70 -11.77 -13.42
N PRO A 247 12.17 -12.61 -14.32
CA PRO A 247 12.62 -13.99 -14.42
C PRO A 247 14.13 -14.09 -14.66
N GLY A 248 14.79 -14.96 -13.89
CA GLY A 248 16.24 -15.16 -13.93
C GLY A 248 17.07 -14.03 -13.28
N GLN A 249 16.45 -13.04 -12.64
CA GLN A 249 17.14 -11.99 -11.88
C GLN A 249 16.53 -11.85 -10.47
N PRO A 250 16.82 -12.80 -9.56
CA PRO A 250 16.26 -12.80 -8.22
C PRO A 250 16.48 -11.47 -7.48
N GLY A 251 15.44 -10.98 -6.79
CA GLY A 251 15.45 -9.73 -6.05
C GLY A 251 15.35 -8.46 -6.91
N LYS A 252 15.22 -8.58 -8.24
CA LYS A 252 14.93 -7.43 -9.11
C LYS A 252 13.47 -7.44 -9.53
N TYR A 253 12.78 -6.33 -9.27
CA TYR A 253 11.36 -6.21 -9.49
C TYR A 253 11.02 -5.07 -10.44
N LEU A 254 9.92 -5.25 -11.17
CA LEU A 254 9.24 -4.20 -11.91
C LEU A 254 7.83 -4.05 -11.34
N ALA A 255 7.35 -2.83 -11.15
CA ALA A 255 5.93 -2.58 -10.98
C ALA A 255 5.32 -2.20 -12.33
N ILE A 256 4.25 -2.88 -12.70
CA ILE A 256 3.57 -2.71 -13.98
C ILE A 256 2.23 -2.02 -13.73
N PHE A 257 2.17 -0.76 -14.14
CA PHE A 257 0.99 0.09 -14.06
C PHE A 257 0.25 0.07 -15.39
N GLY A 258 -1.07 0.27 -15.33
CA GLY A 258 -1.93 0.50 -16.49
C GLY A 258 -1.84 1.95 -16.97
N ASP A 259 -2.99 2.51 -17.33
CA ASP A 259 -3.09 3.90 -17.79
C ASP A 259 -2.42 4.85 -16.78
N SER A 260 -1.44 5.61 -17.24
CA SER A 260 -0.69 6.51 -16.36
C SER A 260 -0.43 7.83 -17.07
N PHE A 261 -0.30 8.88 -16.29
CA PHE A 261 -0.21 10.24 -16.80
C PHE A 261 0.92 11.00 -16.11
N SER A 262 1.66 11.81 -16.88
CA SER A 262 2.73 12.63 -16.32
C SER A 262 2.20 13.75 -15.41
N GLY A 263 0.94 14.18 -15.61
CA GLY A 263 0.22 15.08 -14.72
C GLY A 263 -0.47 14.34 -13.57
N ASN A 264 -1.14 15.10 -12.69
CA ASN A 264 -1.60 14.58 -11.39
C ASN A 264 -3.00 13.92 -11.39
N LYS A 265 -3.62 13.77 -12.57
CA LYS A 265 -4.93 13.14 -12.76
C LYS A 265 -5.06 12.55 -14.16
N VAL A 266 -6.11 11.75 -14.37
CA VAL A 266 -6.43 11.18 -15.69
C VAL A 266 -6.51 12.26 -16.76
N GLY A 267 -5.79 12.07 -17.86
CA GLY A 267 -5.80 12.93 -19.05
C GLY A 267 -4.87 14.15 -18.98
N GLU A 268 -4.10 14.33 -17.90
CA GLU A 268 -3.18 15.45 -17.76
C GLU A 268 -1.75 15.08 -18.15
N GLY A 269 -1.12 15.85 -19.05
CA GLY A 269 0.25 15.59 -19.48
C GLY A 269 0.38 14.44 -20.48
N GLU A 270 1.53 13.79 -20.52
CA GLU A 270 1.78 12.66 -21.41
C GLU A 270 1.04 11.41 -20.90
N HIS A 271 0.33 10.73 -21.81
CA HIS A 271 -0.37 9.48 -21.53
C HIS A 271 0.54 8.29 -21.82
N TYR A 272 0.67 7.41 -20.84
CA TYR A 272 1.31 6.11 -20.94
C TYR A 272 0.22 5.04 -20.87
N ARG A 273 0.05 4.27 -21.94
CA ARG A 273 -0.88 3.12 -22.00
C ARG A 273 -0.64 2.10 -20.89
N SER A 274 0.63 1.89 -20.59
CA SER A 274 1.12 1.08 -19.48
C SER A 274 2.54 1.51 -19.16
N VAL A 275 2.93 1.43 -17.89
CA VAL A 275 4.25 1.82 -17.43
C VAL A 275 4.92 0.67 -16.70
N ALA A 276 6.17 0.39 -17.04
CA ALA A 276 7.05 -0.41 -16.21
C ALA A 276 8.05 0.48 -15.49
N VAL A 277 8.07 0.40 -14.16
CA VAL A 277 9.05 1.10 -13.31
C VAL A 277 9.86 0.07 -12.53
N PRO A 278 11.16 0.30 -12.28
CA PRO A 278 11.91 -0.52 -11.35
C PRO A 278 11.41 -0.22 -9.93
N VAL A 279 11.28 -1.26 -9.11
CA VAL A 279 10.89 -1.12 -7.70
C VAL A 279 11.90 -1.83 -6.80
N THR A 280 12.25 -1.15 -5.72
CA THR A 280 13.03 -1.72 -4.61
C THR A 280 12.20 -1.64 -3.34
N PHE A 281 12.49 -2.50 -2.37
CA PHE A 281 11.83 -2.49 -1.08
C PHE A 281 12.82 -2.07 0.00
N ASP A 282 12.38 -1.25 0.95
CA ASP A 282 13.17 -0.96 2.16
C ASP A 282 13.08 -2.12 3.17
N ALA A 283 13.67 -1.93 4.35
CA ALA A 283 13.75 -2.97 5.38
C ALA A 283 12.36 -3.36 5.92
N GLU A 284 11.41 -2.44 5.84
CA GLU A 284 10.02 -2.59 6.26
C GLU A 284 9.11 -3.13 5.14
N GLY A 285 9.68 -3.34 3.94
CA GLY A 285 8.98 -3.89 2.79
C GLY A 285 8.18 -2.85 1.99
N HIS A 286 8.38 -1.55 2.22
CA HIS A 286 7.70 -0.50 1.46
C HIS A 286 8.32 -0.33 0.07
N PRO A 287 7.51 -0.15 -0.97
CA PRO A 287 8.01 0.02 -2.34
C PRO A 287 8.57 1.42 -2.59
N HIS A 288 9.74 1.47 -3.22
CA HIS A 288 10.38 2.68 -3.75
C HIS A 288 10.50 2.57 -5.26
N PHE A 289 9.85 3.48 -5.99
CA PHE A 289 9.82 3.46 -7.45
C PHE A 289 10.92 4.30 -8.07
N GLY A 290 11.62 3.74 -9.05
CA GLY A 290 12.48 4.51 -9.94
C GLY A 290 11.72 5.09 -11.13
N ALA A 291 12.45 5.81 -11.99
CA ALA A 291 11.88 6.41 -13.19
C ALA A 291 11.32 5.35 -14.18
N PRO A 292 10.28 5.68 -14.95
CA PRO A 292 9.76 4.84 -16.03
C PRO A 292 10.85 4.31 -16.96
N LEU A 293 10.79 3.01 -17.26
CA LEU A 293 11.66 2.34 -18.24
C LEU A 293 11.01 2.27 -19.63
N THR A 294 9.81 2.83 -19.77
CA THR A 294 8.96 2.82 -20.96
C THR A 294 8.51 4.24 -21.28
N GLY A 295 8.19 4.50 -22.53
CA GLY A 295 7.75 5.81 -23.01
C GLY A 295 6.23 5.95 -23.13
N PRO A 296 5.74 7.19 -23.36
CA PRO A 296 4.32 7.47 -23.53
C PRO A 296 3.78 6.88 -24.84
N ALA A 297 2.46 6.92 -25.00
CA ALA A 297 1.76 6.46 -26.19
C ALA A 297 2.34 7.11 -27.46
N ASN A 298 2.63 6.28 -28.46
CA ASN A 298 3.22 6.64 -29.76
C ASN A 298 4.69 7.08 -29.71
N SER A 299 5.41 6.85 -28.61
CA SER A 299 6.85 7.14 -28.49
C SER A 299 7.75 6.13 -29.20
N GLY A 300 7.25 4.92 -29.50
CA GLY A 300 8.06 3.80 -29.95
C GLY A 300 8.83 3.09 -28.81
N GLN A 301 8.55 3.46 -27.57
CA GLN A 301 9.13 2.87 -26.35
C GLN A 301 8.05 2.36 -25.38
N GLU A 302 6.83 2.12 -25.85
CA GLU A 302 5.73 1.59 -25.05
C GLU A 302 6.02 0.19 -24.51
N LEU A 303 5.47 -0.13 -23.32
CA LEU A 303 5.69 -1.43 -22.66
C LEU A 303 5.21 -2.61 -23.51
N PHE A 304 4.00 -2.53 -24.07
CA PHE A 304 3.42 -3.58 -24.89
C PHE A 304 3.39 -3.15 -26.34
N THR A 305 4.03 -3.93 -27.21
CA THR A 305 3.91 -3.71 -28.66
C THR A 305 2.53 -4.16 -29.13
N MET A 306 1.89 -3.40 -30.02
CA MET A 306 0.64 -3.83 -30.65
C MET A 306 0.93 -4.85 -31.78
N PRO A 307 0.48 -6.11 -31.66
CA PRO A 307 0.59 -7.07 -32.75
C PRO A 307 -0.28 -6.67 -33.95
N ALA A 308 0.02 -7.20 -35.15
CA ALA A 308 -0.70 -6.84 -36.37
C ALA A 308 -2.20 -7.13 -36.28
N GLU A 309 -2.57 -8.20 -35.58
CA GLU A 309 -3.95 -8.60 -35.27
C GLU A 309 -4.66 -7.54 -34.44
N ALA A 310 -4.00 -6.97 -33.43
CA ALA A 310 -4.54 -5.89 -32.60
C ALA A 310 -4.75 -4.61 -33.41
N VAL A 311 -3.76 -4.22 -34.24
CA VAL A 311 -3.88 -3.06 -35.14
C VAL A 311 -5.05 -3.24 -36.10
N LYS A 312 -5.21 -4.43 -36.70
CA LYS A 312 -6.32 -4.75 -37.60
C LYS A 312 -7.67 -4.71 -36.88
N ALA A 313 -7.72 -5.06 -35.60
CA ALA A 313 -8.91 -4.99 -34.76
C ALA A 313 -9.25 -3.56 -34.28
N GLY A 314 -8.45 -2.55 -34.64
CA GLY A 314 -8.69 -1.15 -34.28
C GLY A 314 -8.35 -0.83 -32.82
N ILE A 315 -7.55 -1.67 -32.16
CA ILE A 315 -7.13 -1.48 -30.77
C ILE A 315 -6.31 -0.20 -30.65
N SER A 316 -6.68 0.63 -29.68
CA SER A 316 -6.04 1.94 -29.43
C SER A 316 -5.25 1.97 -28.13
N ASP A 317 -5.51 1.03 -27.23
CA ASP A 317 -4.85 0.92 -25.92
C ASP A 317 -4.48 -0.51 -25.54
N THR A 318 -3.55 -0.66 -24.61
CA THR A 318 -3.05 -1.93 -24.10
C THR A 318 -2.80 -1.82 -22.60
N LEU A 319 -3.45 -2.67 -21.81
CA LEU A 319 -3.39 -2.64 -20.34
C LEU A 319 -2.93 -4.00 -19.79
N PRO A 320 -2.18 -4.02 -18.67
CA PRO A 320 -1.83 -5.26 -18.00
C PRO A 320 -3.10 -5.90 -17.43
N ALA A 321 -3.22 -7.20 -17.62
CA ALA A 321 -4.40 -8.00 -17.25
C ALA A 321 -4.00 -9.21 -16.39
N GLY A 322 -2.93 -9.03 -15.62
CA GLY A 322 -2.44 -9.95 -14.60
C GLY A 322 -1.40 -10.98 -15.10
N THR A 323 -0.77 -11.71 -14.17
CA THR A 323 0.39 -12.57 -14.45
C THR A 323 0.21 -14.04 -14.10
N ILE A 324 0.96 -14.90 -14.79
CA ILE A 324 1.14 -16.31 -14.46
C ILE A 324 2.64 -16.57 -14.25
N THR A 325 3.03 -16.89 -13.01
CA THR A 325 4.44 -17.04 -12.61
C THR A 325 4.83 -18.51 -12.46
N LEU A 326 5.90 -18.93 -13.13
CA LEU A 326 6.43 -20.30 -13.13
C LEU A 326 7.73 -20.47 -12.31
N GLY A 327 8.29 -19.36 -11.85
CA GLY A 327 9.60 -19.27 -11.19
C GLY A 327 10.70 -18.84 -12.18
N ASP A 328 10.91 -19.61 -13.25
CA ASP A 328 11.91 -19.31 -14.29
C ASP A 328 11.35 -18.45 -15.44
N LYS A 329 10.03 -18.35 -15.55
CA LYS A 329 9.30 -17.55 -16.52
C LYS A 329 8.08 -16.93 -15.88
N THR A 330 7.71 -15.75 -16.36
CA THR A 330 6.44 -15.11 -16.02
C THR A 330 5.79 -14.61 -17.30
N TYR A 331 4.54 -15.00 -17.51
CA TYR A 331 3.71 -14.48 -18.60
C TYR A 331 2.76 -13.44 -18.05
N MET A 332 2.63 -12.32 -18.73
CA MET A 332 1.63 -11.31 -18.44
C MET A 332 0.56 -11.35 -19.53
N MET A 333 -0.72 -11.35 -19.13
CA MET A 333 -1.78 -11.09 -20.08
C MET A 333 -1.87 -9.60 -20.33
N VAL A 334 -2.03 -9.24 -21.61
CA VAL A 334 -2.31 -7.88 -22.06
C VAL A 334 -3.72 -7.89 -22.62
N THR A 335 -4.55 -6.95 -22.18
CA THR A 335 -5.85 -6.68 -22.81
C THR A 335 -5.73 -5.45 -23.66
N GLY A 336 -6.06 -5.60 -24.95
CA GLY A 336 -6.18 -4.49 -25.87
C GLY A 336 -7.60 -3.93 -25.86
N THR A 337 -7.74 -2.62 -25.76
CA THR A 337 -9.04 -1.94 -25.66
C THR A 337 -9.28 -0.95 -26.81
N THR A 338 -10.54 -0.57 -26.99
CA THR A 338 -10.97 0.51 -27.88
C THR A 338 -11.81 1.54 -27.12
N GLY A 339 -11.63 2.82 -27.47
CA GLY A 339 -12.42 3.93 -26.90
C GLY A 339 -12.39 3.92 -25.36
N ASN A 340 -13.57 3.89 -24.74
CA ASN A 340 -13.75 3.93 -23.28
C ASN A 340 -13.45 2.57 -22.62
N LEU A 341 -12.21 2.09 -22.72
CA LEU A 341 -11.72 0.86 -22.09
C LEU A 341 -12.51 -0.41 -22.49
N GLN A 342 -13.13 -0.43 -23.67
CA GLN A 342 -13.88 -1.60 -24.12
C GLN A 342 -12.91 -2.68 -24.58
N PRO A 343 -12.85 -3.86 -23.94
CA PRO A 343 -11.92 -4.92 -24.32
C PRO A 343 -12.25 -5.43 -25.73
N ALA A 344 -11.24 -5.51 -26.58
CA ALA A 344 -11.37 -5.98 -27.96
C ALA A 344 -10.59 -7.29 -28.20
N ALA A 345 -9.48 -7.50 -27.50
CA ALA A 345 -8.70 -8.72 -27.56
C ALA A 345 -7.80 -8.89 -26.33
N SER A 346 -7.22 -10.08 -26.19
CA SER A 346 -6.16 -10.35 -25.21
C SER A 346 -5.07 -11.24 -25.80
N TRP A 347 -3.85 -11.11 -25.30
CA TRP A 347 -2.72 -11.98 -25.63
C TRP A 347 -1.74 -12.08 -24.47
N LEU A 348 -0.77 -12.99 -24.56
CA LEU A 348 0.29 -13.12 -23.56
C LEU A 348 1.57 -12.45 -24.06
N VAL A 349 2.35 -11.90 -23.14
CA VAL A 349 3.74 -11.46 -23.34
C VAL A 349 4.63 -12.12 -22.28
N GLU A 350 5.93 -12.26 -22.55
CA GLU A 350 6.89 -12.75 -21.55
C GLU A 350 7.54 -11.56 -20.81
N VAL A 351 7.40 -11.54 -19.49
CA VAL A 351 8.06 -10.56 -18.61
C VAL A 351 9.57 -10.75 -18.69
N ASN A 352 10.30 -9.68 -18.92
CA ASN A 352 11.77 -9.70 -18.99
C ASN A 352 12.38 -8.37 -18.53
N GLY A 353 13.71 -8.34 -18.35
CA GLY A 353 14.42 -7.19 -17.79
C GLY A 353 14.62 -5.99 -18.74
N ASN A 354 13.99 -5.96 -19.92
CA ASN A 354 14.13 -4.89 -20.90
C ASN A 354 12.78 -4.30 -21.35
N PRO A 355 11.93 -3.78 -20.44
CA PRO A 355 10.60 -3.28 -20.80
C PRO A 355 10.62 -2.17 -21.87
N GLY A 356 11.63 -1.29 -21.90
CA GLY A 356 11.78 -0.25 -22.92
C GLY A 356 12.07 -0.73 -24.34
N LYS A 357 12.26 -2.05 -24.55
CA LYS A 357 12.30 -2.65 -25.89
C LYS A 357 10.92 -3.05 -26.42
N GLY A 358 9.88 -2.92 -25.59
CA GLY A 358 8.54 -3.41 -25.88
C GLY A 358 8.46 -4.92 -25.74
N TRP A 359 7.63 -5.39 -24.84
CA TRP A 359 7.30 -6.80 -24.71
C TRP A 359 6.36 -7.22 -25.83
N THR A 360 6.81 -8.19 -26.62
CA THR A 360 6.10 -8.68 -27.80
C THR A 360 5.18 -9.84 -27.46
N MET A 361 4.09 -9.95 -28.20
CA MET A 361 3.14 -11.06 -28.09
C MET A 361 3.84 -12.42 -28.22
N VAL A 362 3.53 -13.34 -27.31
CA VAL A 362 3.86 -14.76 -27.45
C VAL A 362 3.11 -15.30 -28.67
N PRO A 363 3.79 -15.87 -29.68
CA PRO A 363 3.16 -16.33 -30.91
C PRO A 363 1.95 -17.25 -30.67
N GLY A 364 0.84 -16.98 -31.35
CA GLY A 364 -0.39 -17.78 -31.24
C GLY A 364 -1.25 -17.52 -29.99
N SER A 365 -0.86 -16.59 -29.11
CA SER A 365 -1.60 -16.31 -27.88
C SER A 365 -2.77 -15.33 -28.03
N TYR A 366 -2.92 -14.66 -29.18
CA TYR A 366 -4.01 -13.71 -29.45
C TYR A 366 -5.39 -14.39 -29.40
N ARG A 367 -6.36 -13.76 -28.74
CA ARG A 367 -7.77 -14.17 -28.69
C ARG A 367 -8.66 -12.92 -28.73
N ALA A 368 -9.80 -12.99 -29.43
CA ALA A 368 -10.78 -11.90 -29.42
C ALA A 368 -11.44 -11.74 -28.05
N ALA A 369 -12.04 -10.58 -27.74
CA ALA A 369 -12.66 -10.32 -26.43
C ALA A 369 -13.75 -11.34 -26.03
N GLY A 370 -14.46 -11.93 -27.00
CA GLY A 370 -15.45 -12.99 -26.74
C GLY A 370 -14.83 -14.33 -26.32
N GLU A 371 -13.53 -14.51 -26.55
CA GLU A 371 -12.77 -15.72 -26.24
C GLU A 371 -12.06 -15.57 -24.89
N ALA A 372 -12.87 -15.60 -23.83
CA ALA A 372 -12.40 -15.53 -22.46
C ALA A 372 -11.43 -16.67 -22.08
N PRO A 373 -10.57 -16.48 -21.08
CA PRO A 373 -10.47 -15.30 -20.20
C PRO A 373 -9.69 -14.13 -20.81
N THR A 374 -9.98 -12.91 -20.36
CA THR A 374 -9.25 -11.68 -20.73
C THR A 374 -8.47 -11.05 -19.56
N GLN A 375 -8.58 -11.62 -18.36
CA GLN A 375 -7.74 -11.30 -17.20
C GLN A 375 -7.40 -12.60 -16.45
N VAL A 376 -6.20 -12.69 -15.91
CA VAL A 376 -5.70 -13.88 -15.19
C VAL A 376 -4.81 -13.50 -14.02
N SER A 377 -4.73 -14.37 -13.03
CA SER A 377 -3.55 -14.48 -12.19
C SER A 377 -3.26 -15.94 -11.88
N GLY A 378 -1.98 -16.31 -11.80
CA GLY A 378 -1.61 -17.68 -11.49
C GLY A 378 -0.18 -17.86 -11.01
N TYR A 379 0.05 -19.05 -10.47
CA TYR A 379 1.34 -19.49 -9.97
C TYR A 379 1.54 -20.98 -10.25
N LYS A 380 2.80 -21.39 -10.34
CA LYS A 380 3.18 -22.80 -10.30
C LYS A 380 3.22 -23.27 -8.85
N GLY A 381 2.33 -24.18 -8.51
CA GLY A 381 2.24 -24.75 -7.18
C GLY A 381 3.38 -25.72 -6.88
N SER A 382 3.53 -26.04 -5.59
CA SER A 382 4.51 -27.02 -5.10
C SER A 382 4.35 -28.43 -5.69
N ASP A 383 3.17 -28.77 -6.22
CA ASP A 383 2.91 -30.03 -6.94
C ASP A 383 3.43 -30.03 -8.40
N GLY A 384 4.00 -28.91 -8.85
CA GLY A 384 4.55 -28.73 -10.19
C GLY A 384 3.52 -28.37 -11.26
N LYS A 385 2.24 -28.23 -10.92
CA LYS A 385 1.19 -27.72 -11.82
C LYS A 385 1.06 -26.22 -11.71
N VAL A 386 0.53 -25.60 -12.76
CA VAL A 386 0.18 -24.17 -12.74
C VAL A 386 -1.30 -24.03 -12.47
N TYR A 387 -1.66 -23.23 -11.49
CA TYR A 387 -3.05 -22.88 -11.20
C TYR A 387 -3.31 -21.44 -11.60
N ILE A 388 -4.43 -21.20 -12.28
CA ILE A 388 -4.78 -19.92 -12.87
C ILE A 388 -6.20 -19.58 -12.46
N ALA A 389 -6.38 -18.46 -11.77
CA ALA A 389 -7.67 -17.81 -11.59
C ALA A 389 -7.87 -16.83 -12.75
N ALA A 390 -9.07 -16.78 -13.30
CA ALA A 390 -9.36 -15.95 -14.46
C ALA A 390 -10.78 -15.39 -14.46
N ASP A 391 -10.91 -14.18 -14.97
CA ASP A 391 -12.16 -13.42 -15.10
C ASP A 391 -12.16 -12.65 -16.45
N SER A 392 -12.83 -11.51 -16.52
CA SER A 392 -12.79 -10.64 -17.69
C SER A 392 -12.52 -9.20 -17.33
N PHE A 393 -11.77 -8.54 -18.22
CA PHE A 393 -11.35 -7.14 -18.09
C PHE A 393 -12.49 -6.15 -17.89
N ASP A 394 -13.67 -6.43 -18.46
CA ASP A 394 -14.89 -5.64 -18.27
C ASP A 394 -15.66 -5.96 -16.98
N ARG A 395 -15.14 -6.89 -16.16
CA ARG A 395 -15.69 -7.36 -14.88
C ARG A 395 -17.12 -7.91 -15.02
N SER A 396 -17.45 -8.46 -16.18
CA SER A 396 -18.78 -8.98 -16.50
C SER A 396 -19.07 -10.37 -15.92
N ARG A 397 -18.07 -11.06 -15.35
CA ARG A 397 -18.17 -12.45 -14.90
C ARG A 397 -17.56 -12.70 -13.53
N GLY A 398 -17.89 -13.85 -12.94
CA GLY A 398 -17.23 -14.38 -11.76
C GLY A 398 -15.94 -15.12 -12.10
N ILE A 399 -15.23 -15.56 -11.06
CA ILE A 399 -13.92 -16.21 -11.22
C ILE A 399 -14.09 -17.63 -11.77
N THR A 400 -13.28 -17.99 -12.75
CA THR A 400 -13.09 -19.35 -13.25
C THR A 400 -11.68 -19.82 -12.95
N MET A 401 -11.51 -21.13 -12.75
CA MET A 401 -10.21 -21.72 -12.41
C MET A 401 -9.72 -22.64 -13.53
N TYR A 402 -8.41 -22.63 -13.77
CA TYR A 402 -7.74 -23.51 -14.71
C TYR A 402 -6.48 -24.12 -14.09
N ARG A 403 -6.09 -25.27 -14.63
CA ARG A 403 -4.80 -25.93 -14.38
C ARG A 403 -4.05 -26.14 -15.69
N ALA A 404 -2.74 -25.94 -15.69
CA ALA A 404 -1.90 -26.19 -16.86
C ALA A 404 -0.57 -26.86 -16.48
N ASP A 405 0.06 -27.48 -17.47
CA ASP A 405 1.46 -27.88 -17.37
C ASP A 405 2.37 -26.66 -17.59
N PRO A 406 3.42 -26.45 -16.78
CA PRO A 406 4.28 -25.26 -16.89
C PRO A 406 4.84 -25.03 -18.29
N GLY A 407 5.21 -26.11 -18.98
CA GLY A 407 5.78 -26.06 -20.33
C GLY A 407 4.79 -25.65 -21.42
N ASN A 408 3.48 -25.62 -21.15
CA ASN A 408 2.43 -25.32 -22.13
C ASN A 408 1.53 -24.15 -21.72
N VAL A 409 1.82 -23.49 -20.58
CA VAL A 409 0.92 -22.48 -20.01
C VAL A 409 0.65 -21.30 -20.96
N PHE A 410 1.60 -20.99 -21.85
CA PHE A 410 1.46 -19.91 -22.82
C PHE A 410 0.39 -20.20 -23.90
N ASP A 411 0.01 -21.48 -24.07
CA ASP A 411 -1.08 -21.87 -24.95
C ASP A 411 -2.35 -22.10 -24.15
N ARG A 412 -3.22 -21.08 -24.15
CA ARG A 412 -4.53 -21.11 -23.50
C ARG A 412 -5.42 -22.28 -23.95
N SER A 413 -5.19 -22.84 -25.14
CA SER A 413 -5.98 -23.98 -25.63
C SER A 413 -5.67 -25.29 -24.90
N THR A 414 -4.58 -25.34 -24.12
CA THR A 414 -4.16 -26.52 -23.35
C THR A 414 -4.65 -26.51 -21.91
N TRP A 415 -5.26 -25.41 -21.46
CA TRP A 415 -5.67 -25.23 -20.07
C TRP A 415 -6.82 -26.17 -19.71
N GLN A 416 -6.69 -26.85 -18.58
CA GLN A 416 -7.69 -27.75 -18.02
C GLN A 416 -8.63 -26.94 -17.14
N PRO A 417 -9.91 -26.73 -17.53
CA PRO A 417 -10.84 -25.93 -16.75
C PRO A 417 -11.35 -26.69 -15.52
N TRP A 418 -11.58 -26.01 -14.41
CA TRP A 418 -12.31 -26.58 -13.29
C TRP A 418 -13.80 -26.72 -13.65
N ASN A 419 -14.36 -27.92 -13.47
CA ASN A 419 -15.77 -28.20 -13.79
C ASN A 419 -16.68 -28.30 -12.56
N GLY A 420 -16.17 -27.97 -11.37
CA GLY A 420 -16.87 -28.14 -10.09
C GLY A 420 -16.45 -29.38 -9.30
N ASN A 421 -15.92 -30.40 -9.96
CA ASN A 421 -15.54 -31.68 -9.32
C ASN A 421 -14.10 -32.11 -9.65
N ASP A 422 -13.62 -31.85 -10.87
CA ASP A 422 -12.28 -32.20 -11.34
C ASP A 422 -11.78 -31.20 -12.39
N TRP A 423 -10.53 -31.34 -12.80
CA TRP A 423 -9.93 -30.65 -13.93
C TRP A 423 -10.37 -31.31 -15.24
N GLY A 424 -11.20 -30.59 -15.99
CA GLY A 424 -11.75 -31.01 -17.27
C GLY A 424 -10.71 -31.08 -18.39
N LYS A 425 -11.18 -31.54 -19.55
CA LYS A 425 -10.37 -31.55 -20.78
C LYS A 425 -10.25 -30.13 -21.34
N PRO A 426 -9.11 -29.78 -21.98
CA PRO A 426 -8.98 -28.48 -22.62
C PRO A 426 -10.09 -28.22 -23.65
N GLY A 427 -10.55 -26.97 -23.72
CA GLY A 427 -11.68 -26.54 -24.54
C GLY A 427 -13.07 -26.76 -23.93
N GLN A 428 -13.17 -27.42 -22.76
CA GLN A 428 -14.43 -27.44 -22.00
C GLN A 428 -14.70 -26.08 -21.33
N GLN A 429 -15.97 -25.82 -21.01
CA GLN A 429 -16.36 -24.61 -20.28
C GLN A 429 -15.99 -24.74 -18.80
N ALA A 430 -15.27 -23.75 -18.26
CA ALA A 430 -15.01 -23.65 -16.83
C ALA A 430 -16.25 -23.21 -16.06
N LEU A 431 -16.46 -23.80 -14.88
CA LEU A 431 -17.51 -23.39 -13.96
C LEU A 431 -17.00 -22.24 -13.09
N GLN A 432 -17.86 -21.24 -12.86
CA GLN A 432 -17.53 -20.12 -11.97
C GLN A 432 -17.49 -20.59 -10.52
N VAL A 433 -16.40 -20.28 -9.81
CA VAL A 433 -16.24 -20.60 -8.38
C VAL A 433 -16.83 -19.53 -7.47
N THR A 434 -17.33 -18.42 -8.04
CA THR A 434 -18.00 -17.32 -7.33
C THR A 434 -19.41 -17.08 -7.85
N THR A 435 -20.28 -16.59 -6.97
CA THR A 435 -21.59 -16.01 -7.35
C THR A 435 -21.47 -14.58 -7.82
N ASN A 436 -20.58 -13.81 -7.19
CA ASN A 436 -20.33 -12.42 -7.52
C ASN A 436 -19.38 -12.31 -8.71
N ARG A 437 -19.47 -11.18 -9.42
CA ARG A 437 -18.52 -10.75 -10.44
C ARG A 437 -17.25 -10.21 -9.80
N TYR A 438 -16.12 -10.47 -10.46
CA TYR A 438 -14.80 -10.05 -10.02
C TYR A 438 -14.01 -9.39 -11.16
N GLY A 439 -12.99 -8.64 -10.76
CA GLY A 439 -11.96 -8.05 -11.62
C GLY A 439 -10.59 -8.07 -10.93
N GLU A 440 -9.54 -7.83 -11.72
CA GLU A 440 -8.16 -7.58 -11.27
C GLU A 440 -7.68 -8.56 -10.17
N LEU A 441 -7.49 -9.81 -10.55
CA LEU A 441 -7.10 -10.86 -9.62
C LEU A 441 -5.60 -10.84 -9.32
N SER A 442 -5.25 -11.22 -8.10
CA SER A 442 -3.90 -11.60 -7.67
C SER A 442 -3.95 -12.92 -6.92
N PHE A 443 -3.49 -13.98 -7.58
CA PHE A 443 -3.54 -15.36 -7.11
C PHE A 443 -2.11 -15.93 -6.98
N ARG A 444 -1.72 -16.26 -5.74
CA ARG A 444 -0.36 -16.67 -5.36
C ARG A 444 -0.39 -17.88 -4.41
N GLU A 445 0.75 -18.56 -4.26
CA GLU A 445 1.00 -19.49 -3.14
C GLU A 445 1.84 -18.77 -2.09
N ILE A 446 1.34 -18.68 -0.85
CA ILE A 446 2.02 -18.01 0.26
C ILE A 446 1.93 -18.93 1.48
N GLY A 447 3.07 -19.26 2.09
CA GLY A 447 3.11 -20.22 3.21
C GLY A 447 2.56 -21.61 2.84
N GLY A 448 2.67 -22.01 1.56
CA GLY A 448 2.09 -23.26 1.05
C GLY A 448 0.57 -23.25 0.89
N LYS A 449 -0.08 -22.08 1.03
CA LYS A 449 -1.52 -21.92 0.86
C LYS A 449 -1.85 -21.09 -0.38
N PRO A 450 -2.91 -21.44 -1.13
CA PRO A 450 -3.48 -20.58 -2.15
C PRO A 450 -4.09 -19.33 -1.52
N VAL A 451 -3.61 -18.17 -1.97
CA VAL A 451 -4.12 -16.85 -1.56
C VAL A 451 -4.62 -16.13 -2.81
N LEU A 452 -5.88 -15.71 -2.78
CA LEU A 452 -6.47 -14.88 -3.81
C LEU A 452 -6.90 -13.54 -3.22
N SER A 453 -6.43 -12.47 -3.85
CA SER A 453 -7.00 -11.13 -3.73
C SER A 453 -7.64 -10.71 -5.05
N GLY A 454 -8.65 -9.86 -4.99
CA GLY A 454 -9.28 -9.29 -6.17
C GLY A 454 -10.41 -8.33 -5.85
N PHE A 455 -10.88 -7.63 -6.88
CA PHE A 455 -11.96 -6.68 -6.80
C PHE A 455 -13.32 -7.36 -6.95
N ASN A 456 -14.10 -7.46 -5.87
CA ASN A 456 -15.47 -7.94 -5.88
C ASN A 456 -16.42 -6.79 -6.27
N VAL A 457 -17.01 -6.89 -7.45
CA VAL A 457 -17.86 -5.85 -8.04
C VAL A 457 -19.18 -5.71 -7.27
N ASP A 458 -19.73 -6.83 -6.83
CA ASP A 458 -21.11 -6.89 -6.33
C ASP A 458 -21.19 -6.68 -4.81
N ALA A 459 -20.11 -6.94 -4.07
CA ALA A 459 -20.07 -6.71 -2.63
C ALA A 459 -19.68 -5.25 -2.30
N HIS A 460 -20.39 -4.65 -1.34
CA HIS A 460 -20.13 -3.30 -0.84
C HIS A 460 -20.01 -2.23 -1.94
N GLN A 461 -20.80 -2.32 -3.01
CA GLN A 461 -20.72 -1.42 -4.17
C GLN A 461 -19.32 -1.35 -4.81
N GLY A 462 -18.53 -2.43 -4.67
CA GLY A 462 -17.12 -2.50 -5.04
C GLY A 462 -16.23 -2.64 -3.80
N SER A 463 -15.53 -3.75 -3.68
CA SER A 463 -14.59 -4.01 -2.57
C SER A 463 -13.38 -4.83 -2.98
N ILE A 464 -12.29 -4.66 -2.25
CA ILE A 464 -11.09 -5.48 -2.35
C ILE A 464 -11.15 -6.53 -1.24
N GLU A 465 -11.07 -7.80 -1.63
CA GLU A 465 -11.10 -8.93 -0.71
C GLU A 465 -9.79 -9.73 -0.78
N VAL A 466 -9.46 -10.39 0.32
CA VAL A 466 -8.43 -11.44 0.38
C VAL A 466 -9.05 -12.70 0.98
N ARG A 467 -8.72 -13.85 0.39
CA ARG A 467 -9.14 -15.17 0.86
C ARG A 467 -7.98 -16.15 0.80
N VAL A 468 -7.82 -16.90 1.87
CA VAL A 468 -6.80 -17.94 2.00
C VAL A 468 -7.48 -19.30 2.04
N GLY A 469 -7.25 -20.11 1.01
CA GLY A 469 -7.87 -21.43 0.86
C GLY A 469 -6.98 -22.56 1.35
N ALA A 470 -7.57 -23.75 1.50
CA ALA A 470 -6.82 -25.00 1.67
C ALA A 470 -6.33 -25.58 0.33
N LYS A 471 -7.08 -25.31 -0.77
CA LYS A 471 -6.75 -25.74 -2.13
C LYS A 471 -7.11 -24.66 -3.15
N PRO A 472 -6.44 -24.64 -4.32
CA PRO A 472 -6.66 -23.62 -5.36
C PRO A 472 -8.13 -23.42 -5.77
N THR A 473 -8.98 -24.44 -5.64
CA THR A 473 -10.39 -24.40 -6.06
C THR A 473 -11.38 -24.15 -4.92
N GLU A 474 -10.91 -24.03 -3.67
CA GLU A 474 -11.76 -24.02 -2.47
C GLU A 474 -11.78 -22.65 -1.75
N MET A 475 -11.14 -21.60 -2.28
CA MET A 475 -11.00 -20.28 -1.65
C MET A 475 -12.33 -19.54 -1.42
N PHE A 476 -13.40 -19.95 -2.10
CA PHE A 476 -14.75 -19.40 -1.96
C PHE A 476 -15.74 -20.36 -1.29
N GLY A 477 -15.23 -21.43 -0.65
CA GLY A 477 -16.04 -22.33 0.14
C GLY A 477 -16.69 -21.61 1.33
N SER A 478 -17.83 -22.12 1.81
CA SER A 478 -18.61 -21.51 2.89
C SER A 478 -17.87 -21.30 4.21
N ASN A 479 -16.77 -22.04 4.42
CA ASN A 479 -15.97 -21.98 5.64
C ASN A 479 -14.70 -21.13 5.48
N VAL A 480 -14.48 -20.52 4.30
CA VAL A 480 -13.33 -19.63 4.07
C VAL A 480 -13.75 -18.20 4.38
N PRO A 481 -13.26 -17.60 5.48
CA PRO A 481 -13.57 -16.23 5.83
C PRO A 481 -12.97 -15.24 4.81
N THR A 482 -13.62 -14.09 4.70
CA THR A 482 -13.18 -12.98 3.84
C THR A 482 -12.47 -11.92 4.68
N THR A 483 -11.26 -11.56 4.30
CA THR A 483 -10.63 -10.33 4.79
C THR A 483 -11.00 -9.17 3.85
N LEU A 484 -11.82 -8.24 4.35
CA LEU A 484 -12.18 -7.01 3.63
C LEU A 484 -11.06 -5.98 3.76
N VAL A 485 -10.47 -5.56 2.63
CA VAL A 485 -9.35 -4.62 2.58
C VAL A 485 -9.84 -3.18 2.43
N ALA A 486 -10.63 -2.92 1.40
CA ALA A 486 -11.19 -1.62 1.08
C ALA A 486 -12.59 -1.77 0.46
N GLN A 487 -13.46 -0.78 0.62
CA GLN A 487 -14.82 -0.80 0.08
C GLN A 487 -15.37 0.59 -0.28
N ASN A 488 -16.35 0.63 -1.18
CA ASN A 488 -16.91 1.88 -1.72
C ASN A 488 -18.33 2.23 -1.17
N GLY A 489 -19.06 1.25 -0.63
CA GLY A 489 -20.50 1.37 -0.35
C GLY A 489 -20.88 2.12 0.93
N ASP A 490 -19.97 2.27 1.89
CA ASP A 490 -20.20 2.99 3.14
C ASP A 490 -19.10 4.04 3.37
N ASN A 491 -19.42 5.32 3.12
CA ASN A 491 -18.47 6.42 3.25
C ASN A 491 -18.15 6.84 4.69
N THR A 492 -18.76 6.18 5.68
CA THR A 492 -18.48 6.40 7.10
C THR A 492 -17.61 5.31 7.70
N ALA A 493 -17.38 4.22 6.97
CA ALA A 493 -16.56 3.10 7.43
C ALA A 493 -15.07 3.42 7.35
N THR A 494 -14.29 2.87 8.29
CA THR A 494 -12.82 3.03 8.33
C THR A 494 -12.09 2.46 7.11
N LYS A 495 -12.72 1.53 6.38
CA LYS A 495 -12.19 0.92 5.15
C LYS A 495 -12.76 1.55 3.88
N PHE A 496 -13.36 2.74 3.99
CA PHE A 496 -13.90 3.44 2.83
C PHE A 496 -12.78 3.95 1.93
N ILE A 497 -12.81 3.52 0.67
CA ILE A 497 -12.00 4.09 -0.40
C ILE A 497 -12.95 4.35 -1.57
N PRO A 498 -13.04 5.59 -2.10
CA PRO A 498 -13.86 5.86 -3.28
C PRO A 498 -13.38 5.07 -4.50
N GLN A 499 -14.24 4.21 -5.05
CA GLN A 499 -14.02 3.45 -6.28
C GLN A 499 -12.67 2.69 -6.32
N PRO A 500 -12.42 1.76 -5.39
CA PRO A 500 -11.20 0.96 -5.37
C PRO A 500 -11.27 -0.15 -6.42
N TYR A 501 -10.12 -0.62 -6.90
CA TYR A 501 -9.97 -1.80 -7.75
C TYR A 501 -8.52 -2.31 -7.67
N GLY A 502 -8.19 -3.41 -8.35
CA GLY A 502 -6.90 -4.06 -8.16
C GLY A 502 -6.91 -5.02 -6.96
N GLY A 503 -5.89 -4.91 -6.10
CA GLY A 503 -5.65 -5.88 -5.04
C GLY A 503 -4.47 -6.79 -5.36
N TYR A 504 -3.34 -6.19 -5.75
CA TYR A 504 -2.14 -6.93 -6.15
C TYR A 504 -1.26 -7.25 -4.96
N ILE A 505 -1.05 -8.54 -4.69
CA ILE A 505 -0.20 -8.99 -3.58
C ILE A 505 1.27 -8.69 -3.93
N VAL A 506 1.95 -7.98 -3.04
CA VAL A 506 3.35 -7.60 -3.19
C VAL A 506 4.25 -8.83 -2.96
N PRO A 507 5.24 -9.10 -3.85
CA PRO A 507 6.24 -10.15 -3.63
C PRO A 507 6.92 -10.03 -2.27
N GLY A 508 7.17 -11.17 -1.61
CA GLY A 508 7.75 -11.21 -0.26
C GLY A 508 6.72 -11.18 0.87
N SER A 509 5.44 -10.91 0.57
CA SER A 509 4.34 -11.02 1.55
C SER A 509 4.29 -12.40 2.21
N THR A 510 3.95 -12.42 3.50
CA THR A 510 3.66 -13.64 4.26
C THR A 510 2.18 -13.69 4.66
N LEU A 511 1.74 -14.76 5.33
CA LEU A 511 0.38 -14.80 5.87
C LEU A 511 0.21 -13.96 7.14
N ASP A 512 1.30 -13.66 7.87
CA ASP A 512 1.28 -12.83 9.09
C ASP A 512 1.56 -11.34 8.79
N ASP A 513 2.13 -11.04 7.62
CA ASP A 513 2.40 -9.69 7.14
C ASP A 513 2.28 -9.66 5.61
N MET A 514 1.08 -9.36 5.13
CA MET A 514 0.78 -9.26 3.72
C MET A 514 0.69 -7.80 3.31
N LYS A 515 1.38 -7.43 2.23
CA LYS A 515 1.23 -6.12 1.59
C LYS A 515 0.45 -6.27 0.30
N ILE A 516 -0.53 -5.39 0.09
CA ILE A 516 -1.35 -5.36 -1.13
C ILE A 516 -1.40 -3.95 -1.69
N LEU A 517 -1.31 -3.85 -3.01
CA LEU A 517 -1.48 -2.62 -3.76
C LEU A 517 -2.90 -2.51 -4.32
N VAL A 518 -3.62 -1.47 -3.89
CA VAL A 518 -5.00 -1.19 -4.30
C VAL A 518 -5.01 0.10 -5.10
N SER A 519 -5.56 0.05 -6.31
CA SER A 519 -5.73 1.20 -7.16
C SER A 519 -7.03 1.93 -6.84
N GLN A 520 -7.04 3.24 -7.04
CA GLN A 520 -8.19 4.10 -6.82
C GLN A 520 -8.40 5.00 -8.03
N TRP A 521 -9.65 5.13 -8.47
CA TRP A 521 -10.01 6.09 -9.51
C TRP A 521 -11.33 6.75 -9.17
N ASN A 522 -11.25 7.93 -8.56
CA ASN A 522 -12.43 8.70 -8.24
C ASN A 522 -12.90 9.50 -9.46
N THR A 523 -13.97 9.03 -10.07
CA THR A 523 -14.65 9.63 -11.23
C THR A 523 -15.79 10.56 -10.84
N ALA A 524 -15.87 10.95 -9.56
CA ALA A 524 -16.83 11.96 -9.13
C ALA A 524 -16.68 13.24 -9.95
N LYS A 525 -17.76 14.04 -9.96
CA LYS A 525 -17.90 15.20 -10.83
C LYS A 525 -18.02 16.47 -10.02
N ASP A 526 -17.46 17.55 -10.54
CA ASP A 526 -17.62 18.88 -9.96
C ASP A 526 -19.06 19.39 -10.06
N GLY A 527 -19.32 20.56 -9.48
CA GLY A 527 -20.65 21.21 -9.54
C GLY A 527 -21.14 21.54 -10.95
N SER A 528 -20.29 21.40 -11.98
CA SER A 528 -20.62 21.54 -13.40
C SER A 528 -20.75 20.20 -14.14
N GLY A 529 -20.60 19.08 -13.45
CA GLY A 529 -20.72 17.74 -14.01
C GLY A 529 -19.46 17.22 -14.70
N VAL A 530 -18.30 17.87 -14.51
CA VAL A 530 -17.02 17.45 -15.10
C VAL A 530 -16.31 16.49 -14.14
N PRO A 531 -15.91 15.28 -14.58
CA PRO A 531 -15.14 14.37 -13.73
C PRO A 531 -13.81 14.99 -13.32
N PHE A 532 -13.43 14.88 -12.05
CA PHE A 532 -12.14 15.40 -11.58
C PHE A 532 -10.98 14.49 -11.98
N GLY A 533 -11.21 13.18 -12.07
CA GLY A 533 -10.18 12.18 -12.38
C GLY A 533 -9.10 12.05 -11.30
N THR A 534 -9.40 12.47 -10.07
CA THR A 534 -8.49 12.46 -8.90
C THR A 534 -9.27 12.03 -7.64
N PRO A 535 -8.66 11.19 -6.77
CA PRO A 535 -7.37 10.55 -6.96
C PRO A 535 -7.36 9.52 -8.10
N TYR A 536 -6.22 9.42 -8.77
CA TYR A 536 -5.85 8.32 -9.66
C TYR A 536 -4.49 7.79 -9.23
N ASN A 537 -4.53 6.86 -8.28
CA ASN A 537 -3.36 6.44 -7.52
C ASN A 537 -3.42 4.96 -7.14
N THR A 538 -2.27 4.47 -6.69
CA THR A 538 -2.14 3.16 -6.05
C THR A 538 -1.72 3.38 -4.60
N ARG A 539 -2.42 2.71 -3.69
CA ARG A 539 -2.19 2.74 -2.25
C ARG A 539 -1.68 1.41 -1.75
N GLU A 540 -0.83 1.44 -0.73
CA GLU A 540 -0.36 0.24 -0.05
C GLU A 540 -1.23 -0.06 1.17
N PHE A 541 -1.56 -1.33 1.36
CA PHE A 541 -2.25 -1.84 2.55
C PHE A 541 -1.42 -2.94 3.20
N GLN A 542 -1.28 -2.88 4.51
CA GLN A 542 -0.81 -4.00 5.34
C GLN A 542 -2.00 -4.80 5.85
N ILE A 543 -1.90 -6.13 5.83
CA ILE A 543 -3.01 -7.05 6.09
C ILE A 543 -2.47 -8.26 6.86
N ASP A 544 -3.18 -8.67 7.91
CA ASP A 544 -3.13 -10.05 8.43
C ASP A 544 -4.43 -10.73 7.97
N PRO A 545 -4.42 -11.50 6.86
CA PRO A 545 -5.62 -12.17 6.38
C PRO A 545 -6.04 -13.30 7.32
N TYR A 546 -7.33 -13.65 7.33
CA TYR A 546 -7.73 -14.90 7.96
C TYR A 546 -7.09 -16.09 7.22
N HIS A 547 -6.38 -16.99 7.93
CA HIS A 547 -5.67 -18.10 7.31
C HIS A 547 -5.50 -19.35 8.17
#